data_AF-A0A382NUC9-F1
#
_entry.id   AF-A0A382NUC9-F1
#
_cell.length_a   1.000
_cell.length_b   1.000
_cell.length_c   1.000
_cell.angle_alpha   90.00
_cell.angle_beta   90.00
_cell.angle_gamma   90.00
#
_symmetry.space_group_name_H-M   'P 1'
#
loop_
_entity.id
_entity.type
_entity.pdbx_description
1 polymer ?
#
loop_
_entity_poly.entity_id
_entity_poly.type
_entity_poly.pdbx_seq_one_letter_code
_entity_poly.pdbx_strand_id
1 'polypeptide(L)'
;MTATDFAIARIETFHIAFTDEPSYWEDYKGKGGADVSARFEFRDGWRTVYPRTVEGFLVRVELADGYVGWGEGNCPIGPEVACLVAEAVQQPMAVGREFGSPLQLWDFLYDAQRGRGYASGYWLDG
;
A
#
# COMPACT_ATOMS: atom_id res chain seq x y z
N MET A 1 -21.86 -22.69 -16.12
CA MET A 1 -21.21 -21.64 -15.31
C MET A 1 -20.25 -22.34 -14.38
N THR A 2 -18.97 -22.42 -14.74
CA THR A 2 -17.93 -22.87 -13.82
C THR A 2 -17.71 -21.75 -12.81
N ALA A 3 -17.96 -22.00 -11.54
CA ALA A 3 -17.59 -21.08 -10.49
C ALA A 3 -16.06 -20.97 -10.50
N THR A 4 -15.54 -19.78 -10.79
CA THR A 4 -14.10 -19.47 -10.77
C THR A 4 -13.71 -19.01 -9.37
N ASP A 5 -14.19 -19.76 -8.37
CA ASP A 5 -13.92 -19.43 -6.98
C ASP A 5 -12.42 -19.68 -6.71
N PHE A 6 -11.83 -18.83 -5.87
CA PHE A 6 -10.44 -18.94 -5.49
C PHE A 6 -10.28 -18.73 -3.98
N ALA A 7 -9.24 -19.32 -3.43
CA ALA A 7 -8.81 -19.09 -2.05
C ALA A 7 -7.37 -18.61 -2.04
N ILE A 8 -7.08 -17.63 -1.18
CA ILE A 8 -5.70 -17.15 -0.97
C ILE A 8 -5.00 -18.09 -0.01
N ALA A 9 -3.84 -18.62 -0.44
CA ALA A 9 -2.93 -19.35 0.43
C ALA A 9 -1.98 -18.41 1.16
N ARG A 10 -1.47 -17.39 0.47
CA ARG A 10 -0.47 -16.48 1.02
C ARG A 10 -0.52 -15.10 0.37
N ILE A 11 -0.26 -14.08 1.17
CA ILE A 11 0.08 -12.73 0.71
C ILE A 11 1.53 -12.49 1.17
N GLU A 12 2.35 -11.93 0.30
CA GLU A 12 3.70 -11.48 0.65
C GLU A 12 3.87 -10.08 0.09
N THR A 13 4.52 -9.21 0.87
CA THR A 13 4.76 -7.84 0.45
C THR A 13 6.24 -7.52 0.44
N PHE A 14 6.61 -6.62 -0.46
CA PHE A 14 7.98 -6.22 -0.69
C PHE A 14 8.03 -4.70 -0.75
N HIS A 15 8.65 -4.08 0.25
CA HIS A 15 9.03 -2.67 0.17
C HIS A 15 10.18 -2.53 -0.82
N ILE A 16 9.98 -1.69 -1.84
CA ILE A 16 10.99 -1.35 -2.84
C ILE A 16 11.38 0.11 -2.64
N ALA A 17 12.67 0.37 -2.52
CA ALA A 17 13.24 1.70 -2.40
C ALA A 17 14.42 1.86 -3.37
N PHE A 18 14.33 2.85 -4.24
CA PHE A 18 15.40 3.25 -5.16
C PHE A 18 16.18 4.38 -4.51
N THR A 19 17.02 4.03 -3.54
CA THR A 19 17.69 5.01 -2.65
C THR A 19 18.76 5.86 -3.33
N ASP A 20 19.18 5.47 -4.54
CA ASP A 20 20.16 6.13 -5.40
C ASP A 20 19.52 7.00 -6.49
N GLU A 21 18.20 6.96 -6.64
CA GLU A 21 17.46 7.78 -7.60
C GLU A 21 16.68 8.90 -6.89
N PRO A 22 16.84 10.17 -7.31
CA PRO A 22 16.04 11.27 -6.78
C PRO A 22 14.57 11.08 -7.15
N SER A 23 13.68 11.51 -6.26
CA SER A 23 12.24 11.46 -6.52
C SER A 23 11.85 12.38 -7.69
N TYR A 24 10.90 11.95 -8.50
CA TYR A 24 10.48 12.66 -9.72
C TYR A 24 9.86 14.05 -9.49
N TRP A 25 9.57 14.39 -8.24
CA TRP A 25 9.07 15.70 -7.83
C TRP A 25 10.18 16.74 -7.64
N GLU A 26 11.46 16.34 -7.65
CA GLU A 26 12.56 17.26 -7.39
C GLU A 26 12.57 18.44 -8.38
N ASP A 27 12.21 18.17 -9.64
CA ASP A 27 12.11 19.16 -10.72
C ASP A 27 10.84 20.05 -10.66
N TYR A 28 9.90 19.76 -9.76
CA TYR A 28 8.62 20.49 -9.67
C TYR A 28 8.80 21.80 -8.90
N LYS A 29 8.84 22.91 -9.66
CA LYS A 29 8.94 24.33 -9.25
C LYS A 29 8.75 24.63 -7.76
N GLY A 30 9.87 24.82 -7.05
CA GLY A 30 9.91 25.40 -5.71
C GLY A 30 11.34 25.59 -5.23
N LYS A 31 11.63 26.66 -4.49
CA LYS A 31 12.88 26.71 -3.71
C LYS A 31 12.80 25.58 -2.70
N GLY A 32 13.76 24.66 -2.69
CA GLY A 32 13.82 23.59 -1.70
C GLY A 32 13.66 24.17 -0.28
N GLY A 33 12.88 23.50 0.56
CA GLY A 33 12.68 23.94 1.94
C GLY A 33 13.88 23.55 2.81
N ALA A 34 14.06 24.27 3.92
CA ALA A 34 15.16 24.02 4.86
C ALA A 34 14.91 22.81 5.78
N ASP A 35 13.67 22.30 5.82
CA ASP A 35 13.26 21.19 6.69
C ASP A 35 13.33 19.87 5.92
N VAL A 36 14.46 19.18 6.09
CA VAL A 36 14.82 17.98 5.34
C VAL A 36 15.38 16.93 6.30
N SER A 37 14.92 15.70 6.14
CA SER A 37 15.45 14.51 6.81
C SER A 37 16.14 13.58 5.81
N ALA A 38 16.62 12.42 6.27
CA ALA A 38 17.22 11.42 5.39
C ALA A 38 16.24 10.91 4.31
N ARG A 39 14.94 10.81 4.63
CA ARG A 39 13.92 10.17 3.77
C ARG A 39 12.84 11.12 3.25
N PHE A 40 12.61 12.23 3.96
CA PHE A 40 11.53 13.18 3.68
C PHE A 40 12.02 14.61 3.55
N GLU A 41 11.33 15.39 2.72
CA GLU A 41 11.49 16.83 2.59
C GLU A 41 10.17 17.57 2.76
N PHE A 42 10.25 18.76 3.35
CA PHE A 42 9.16 19.74 3.42
C PHE A 42 9.59 20.98 2.64
N ARG A 43 8.73 21.45 1.72
CA ARG A 43 9.02 22.61 0.87
C ARG A 43 8.29 23.86 1.36
N ASP A 44 8.95 25.00 1.26
CA ASP A 44 8.36 26.28 1.64
C ASP A 44 7.10 26.56 0.81
N GLY A 45 6.00 26.88 1.49
CA GLY A 45 4.69 27.14 0.87
C GLY A 45 3.85 25.90 0.58
N TRP A 46 4.37 24.69 0.82
CA TRP A 46 3.65 23.43 0.67
C TRP A 46 3.24 22.91 2.05
N ARG A 47 2.07 22.26 2.13
CA ARG A 47 1.54 21.71 3.41
C ARG A 47 1.73 20.20 3.54
N THR A 48 2.36 19.57 2.55
CA THR A 48 2.50 18.12 2.40
C THR A 48 3.97 17.73 2.42
N VAL A 49 4.24 16.52 2.91
CA VAL A 49 5.58 15.90 2.91
C VAL A 49 5.84 15.17 1.59
N TYR A 50 7.09 15.17 1.13
CA TYR A 50 7.52 14.44 -0.06
C TYR A 50 8.65 13.47 0.27
N PRO A 51 8.70 12.30 -0.37
CA PRO A 51 9.84 11.42 -0.24
C PRO A 51 11.01 11.97 -1.07
N ARG A 52 12.23 11.78 -0.59
CA ARG A 52 13.44 12.16 -1.31
C ARG A 52 13.83 11.18 -2.42
N THR A 53 13.41 9.94 -2.27
CA THR A 53 13.72 8.85 -3.20
C THR A 53 12.43 8.19 -3.65
N VAL A 54 12.47 7.45 -4.75
CA VAL A 54 11.31 6.68 -5.20
C VAL A 54 11.16 5.45 -4.31
N GLU A 55 9.98 5.30 -3.70
CA GLU A 55 9.64 4.15 -2.88
C GLU A 55 8.22 3.69 -3.19
N GLY A 56 7.98 2.39 -3.02
CA GLY A 56 6.68 1.76 -3.20
C GLY A 56 6.66 0.35 -2.61
N PHE A 57 5.60 -0.39 -2.90
CA PHE A 57 5.54 -1.79 -2.49
C PHE A 57 4.88 -2.68 -3.55
N LEU A 58 5.39 -3.90 -3.65
CA LEU A 58 4.78 -4.97 -4.42
C LEU A 58 4.05 -5.92 -3.47
N VAL A 59 2.99 -6.54 -4.00
CA VAL A 59 2.24 -7.60 -3.36
C VAL A 59 2.28 -8.82 -4.25
N ARG A 60 2.73 -9.94 -3.71
CA ARG A 60 2.61 -11.27 -4.32
C ARG A 60 1.47 -12.00 -3.62
N VAL A 61 0.51 -12.48 -4.40
CA VAL A 61 -0.61 -13.30 -3.89
C VAL A 61 -0.50 -14.69 -4.49
N GLU A 62 -0.46 -15.69 -3.63
CA GLU A 62 -0.49 -17.10 -4.01
C GLU A 62 -1.87 -17.68 -3.66
N LEU A 63 -2.50 -18.29 -4.65
CA LEU A 63 -3.76 -19.00 -4.50
C LEU A 63 -3.53 -20.45 -4.04
N ALA A 64 -4.55 -21.05 -3.42
CA ALA A 64 -4.48 -22.42 -2.90
C ALA A 64 -4.23 -23.50 -3.97
N ASP A 65 -4.52 -23.20 -5.23
CA ASP A 65 -4.25 -24.05 -6.39
C ASP A 65 -2.90 -23.75 -7.07
N GLY A 66 -2.08 -22.88 -6.46
CA GLY A 66 -0.70 -22.62 -6.86
C GLY A 66 -0.50 -21.50 -7.87
N TYR A 67 -1.56 -20.84 -8.36
CA TYR A 67 -1.40 -19.64 -9.18
C TYR A 67 -0.85 -18.48 -8.37
N VAL A 68 0.00 -17.67 -9.00
CA VAL A 68 0.66 -16.52 -8.38
C VAL A 68 0.36 -15.27 -9.19
N GLY A 69 -0.17 -14.25 -8.51
CA GLY A 69 -0.39 -12.91 -9.05
C GLY A 69 0.52 -11.89 -8.37
N TRP A 70 0.83 -10.82 -9.10
CA TRP A 70 1.56 -9.66 -8.58
C TRP A 70 0.73 -8.40 -8.75
N GLY A 71 0.78 -7.54 -7.75
CA GLY A 71 0.21 -6.20 -7.76
C GLY A 71 1.19 -5.19 -7.20
N GLU A 72 0.95 -3.92 -7.48
CA GLU A 72 1.72 -2.78 -6.98
C GLU A 72 0.75 -1.76 -6.40
N GLY A 73 1.10 -1.20 -5.23
CA GLY A 73 0.36 -0.10 -4.62
C GLY A 73 1.15 1.20 -4.66
N ASN A 74 0.45 2.31 -4.91
CA ASN A 74 1.06 3.64 -4.86
C ASN A 74 1.08 4.13 -3.40
N CYS A 75 2.24 3.99 -2.74
CA CYS A 75 2.46 4.46 -1.38
C CYS A 75 3.89 5.02 -1.25
N PRO A 76 4.11 6.27 -1.69
CA PRO A 76 5.43 6.90 -1.68
C PRO A 76 5.86 7.29 -0.26
N ILE A 77 4.92 7.37 0.69
CA ILE A 77 5.14 7.69 2.09
C ILE A 77 4.73 6.50 2.94
N GLY A 78 5.72 5.82 3.54
CA GLY A 78 5.50 4.68 4.42
C GLY A 78 5.00 3.38 3.75
N PRO A 79 5.54 2.93 2.60
CA PRO A 79 5.17 1.65 1.98
C PRO A 79 5.31 0.45 2.92
N GLU A 80 6.25 0.48 3.88
CA GLU A 80 6.40 -0.55 4.91
C GLU A 80 5.18 -0.68 5.83
N VAL A 81 4.42 0.40 6.02
CA VAL A 81 3.17 0.38 6.78
C VAL A 81 2.10 -0.34 5.97
N ALA A 82 2.02 -0.08 4.66
CA ALA A 82 1.10 -0.78 3.78
C ALA A 82 1.42 -2.29 3.71
N CYS A 83 2.71 -2.63 3.63
CA CYS A 83 3.19 -4.02 3.74
C CYS A 83 2.71 -4.68 5.03
N LEU A 84 2.93 -4.01 6.17
CA LEU A 84 2.51 -4.51 7.48
C LEU A 84 0.98 -4.69 7.57
N VAL A 85 0.19 -3.77 7.01
CA VAL A 85 -1.27 -3.90 6.96
C VAL A 85 -1.68 -5.12 6.13
N ALA A 86 -1.07 -5.32 4.97
CA ALA A 86 -1.38 -6.46 4.11
C ALA A 86 -1.09 -7.79 4.80
N GLU A 87 0.09 -7.92 5.41
CA GLU A 87 0.53 -9.19 6.01
C GLU A 87 -0.07 -9.45 7.40
N ALA A 88 -0.16 -8.43 8.25
CA ALA A 88 -0.58 -8.59 9.64
C ALA A 88 -2.09 -8.42 9.84
N VAL A 89 -2.80 -7.79 8.90
CA VAL A 89 -4.24 -7.51 9.03
C VAL A 89 -5.05 -8.17 7.93
N GLN A 90 -4.74 -7.92 6.65
CA GLN A 90 -5.57 -8.38 5.54
C GLN A 90 -5.41 -9.88 5.30
N GLN A 91 -4.19 -10.40 5.32
CA GLN A 91 -3.93 -11.82 5.08
C GLN A 91 -4.63 -12.74 6.10
N PRO A 92 -4.55 -12.52 7.44
CA PRO A 92 -5.28 -13.35 8.39
C PRO A 92 -6.81 -13.32 8.22
N MET A 93 -7.35 -12.26 7.62
CA MET A 93 -8.79 -12.17 7.32
C MET A 93 -9.16 -12.96 6.05
N ALA A 94 -8.31 -12.95 5.03
CA ALA A 94 -8.58 -13.51 3.71
C ALA A 94 -8.18 -14.98 3.55
N VAL A 95 -7.08 -15.42 4.17
CA VAL A 95 -6.60 -16.81 4.05
C VAL A 95 -7.62 -17.79 4.61
N GLY A 96 -7.84 -18.89 3.89
CA GLY A 96 -8.80 -19.94 4.26
C GLY A 96 -10.26 -19.60 3.95
N ARG A 97 -10.52 -18.52 3.21
CA ARG A 97 -11.84 -18.18 2.65
C ARG A 97 -11.84 -18.32 1.14
N GLU A 98 -12.97 -18.74 0.59
CA GLU A 98 -13.23 -18.73 -0.84
C GLU A 98 -13.91 -17.43 -1.26
N PHE A 99 -13.49 -16.89 -2.40
CA PHE A 99 -14.07 -15.73 -3.03
C PHE A 99 -14.40 -16.05 -4.48
N GLY A 100 -15.57 -15.64 -4.95
CA GLY A 100 -16.02 -15.85 -6.33
C GLY A 100 -15.55 -14.76 -7.30
N SER A 101 -14.93 -13.69 -6.80
CA SER A 101 -14.31 -12.65 -7.64
C SER A 101 -13.31 -11.79 -6.86
N PRO A 102 -12.33 -11.15 -7.53
CA PRO A 102 -11.46 -10.16 -6.90
C PRO A 102 -12.21 -8.99 -6.26
N LEU A 103 -13.35 -8.58 -6.84
CA LEU A 103 -14.20 -7.52 -6.28
C LEU A 103 -14.80 -7.94 -4.93
N GLN A 104 -15.26 -9.18 -4.80
CA GLN A 104 -15.80 -9.70 -3.54
C GLN A 104 -14.75 -9.72 -2.43
N LEU A 105 -13.51 -10.11 -2.75
CA LEU A 105 -12.39 -10.03 -1.81
C LEU A 105 -12.14 -8.57 -1.37
N TRP A 106 -12.14 -7.65 -2.33
CA TRP A 106 -11.94 -6.22 -2.05
C TRP A 106 -13.03 -5.65 -1.14
N ASP A 107 -14.31 -5.90 -1.46
CA ASP A 107 -15.46 -5.46 -0.67
C ASP A 107 -15.37 -6.01 0.77
N PHE A 108 -15.04 -7.30 0.91
CA PHE A 108 -14.87 -7.95 2.21
C PHE A 108 -13.77 -7.29 3.06
N LEU A 109 -12.59 -7.05 2.48
CA LEU A 109 -11.47 -6.43 3.19
C LEU A 109 -11.78 -4.97 3.55
N TYR A 110 -12.44 -4.24 2.66
CA TYR A 110 -12.87 -2.86 2.91
C TYR A 110 -13.90 -2.80 4.04
N ASP A 111 -14.96 -3.61 3.99
CA ASP A 111 -16.01 -3.66 5.00
C ASP A 111 -15.48 -4.06 6.39
N ALA A 112 -14.49 -4.94 6.46
CA ALA A 112 -13.85 -5.34 7.70
C ALA A 112 -13.18 -4.17 8.45
N GLN A 113 -12.81 -3.11 7.74
CA GLN A 113 -12.05 -1.98 8.28
C GLN A 113 -12.82 -0.65 8.27
N ARG A 114 -13.85 -0.47 7.43
CA ARG A 114 -14.54 0.81 7.25
C ARG A 114 -15.12 1.41 8.55
N GLY A 115 -15.56 0.57 9.48
CA GLY A 115 -16.08 1.00 10.78
C GLY A 115 -15.00 1.53 11.75
N ARG A 116 -13.72 1.40 11.40
CA ARG A 116 -12.56 1.78 12.24
C ARG A 116 -11.87 3.06 11.78
N GLY A 117 -12.23 3.59 10.61
CA GLY A 117 -11.75 4.89 10.11
C GLY A 117 -12.64 6.08 10.48
N TYR A 118 -13.90 5.84 10.86
CA TYR A 118 -14.91 6.91 11.03
C TYR A 118 -14.68 7.83 12.25
N ALA A 119 -13.93 7.41 13.26
CA ALA A 119 -13.74 8.21 14.48
C ALA A 119 -12.34 8.85 14.63
N SER A 120 -11.27 8.27 14.07
CA SER A 120 -9.89 8.71 14.33
C SER A 120 -8.81 7.98 13.50
N GLY A 121 -9.05 7.72 12.21
CA GLY A 121 -8.05 7.06 11.37
C GLY A 121 -6.73 7.84 11.26
N TYR A 122 -5.61 7.13 11.08
CA TYR A 122 -4.24 7.67 10.98
C TYR A 122 -4.04 8.67 9.80
N TRP A 123 -4.98 8.72 8.86
CA TRP A 123 -4.96 9.55 7.65
C TRP A 123 -6.26 10.36 7.46
N LEU A 124 -6.74 11.03 8.51
CA LEU A 124 -7.77 12.05 8.31
C LEU A 124 -7.16 13.22 7.52
N ASP A 125 -7.46 13.26 6.23
CA ASP A 125 -7.26 14.42 5.36
C ASP A 125 -8.38 15.42 5.70
N GLY A 126 -8.00 16.55 6.29
CA GLY A 126 -8.87 17.68 6.63
C GLY A 126 -8.41 18.95 5.94
#